data_AF-A0AAD9WNT3-F1
#
_entry.id   AF-A0AAD9WNT3-F1
#
_cell.length_a   1.000
_cell.length_b   1.000
_cell.length_c   1.000
_cell.angle_alpha   90.00
_cell.angle_beta   90.00
_cell.angle_gamma   90.00
#
_symmetry.space_group_name_H-M   'P 1'
#
loop_
_entity.id
_entity.type
_entity.pdbx_description
1 polymer ?
#
loop_
_entity_poly.entity_id
_entity_poly.type
_entity_poly.pdbx_seq_one_letter_code
_entity_poly.pdbx_strand_id
1 'polypeptide(L)'
;MALALSNAFHSPKPRISLRNCNLKTPVSSFQSYNVRFPRSISWNRRVTICAAASAAGSSNQDSELNPYEVLGVSPIEGFDMVKASYTKKCKEAERNNDEATVARLEKAYDKLMMQQLSKRKKGVTFGSIKVSKDIKYADKQPIVPWGPRCTKSSDQDVRINFAISAAFTAWIAIKRYAEYKPLQFLAFSFVYRIFEKLKSFEPAVSPTITENGEDDGRALRMGKRILRSLALVFSCITIASLGYTGVLNLMEYVSGSIPAFLYNNQELLVTAASAVMLWIMASYYR
;
A
#
# COMPACT_ATOMS: atom_id res chain seq x y z
N MET A 1 -76.48 -6.22 -29.99
CA MET A 1 -77.15 -6.28 -28.67
C MET A 1 -76.07 -6.34 -27.59
N ALA A 2 -76.25 -5.57 -26.54
CA ALA A 2 -75.41 -5.53 -25.35
C ALA A 2 -75.62 -6.79 -24.47
N LEU A 3 -74.81 -6.87 -23.40
CA LEU A 3 -74.75 -7.85 -22.30
C LEU A 3 -73.83 -9.04 -22.57
N ALA A 4 -73.04 -9.57 -21.63
CA ALA A 4 -72.59 -9.23 -20.29
C ALA A 4 -71.77 -10.45 -19.84
N LEU A 5 -70.81 -10.23 -18.94
CA LEU A 5 -70.45 -11.07 -17.78
C LEU A 5 -68.95 -11.33 -17.61
N SER A 6 -68.57 -11.02 -16.39
CA SER A 6 -67.28 -10.99 -15.72
C SER A 6 -67.03 -12.26 -14.90
N ASN A 7 -65.75 -12.48 -14.56
CA ASN A 7 -65.19 -13.15 -13.36
C ASN A 7 -64.39 -14.44 -13.60
N ALA A 8 -63.06 -14.33 -13.45
CA ALA A 8 -62.13 -15.25 -12.78
C ALA A 8 -60.71 -14.75 -13.16
N PHE A 9 -59.84 -14.27 -12.28
CA PHE A 9 -59.26 -14.98 -11.15
C PHE A 9 -58.82 -14.02 -10.04
N HIS A 10 -59.10 -14.48 -8.82
CA HIS A 10 -58.86 -13.82 -7.55
C HIS A 10 -57.42 -14.10 -7.10
N SER A 11 -56.58 -13.07 -6.92
CA SER A 11 -55.26 -13.20 -6.28
C SER A 11 -55.41 -13.21 -4.75
N PRO A 12 -54.79 -14.14 -4.00
CA PRO A 12 -54.83 -14.11 -2.54
C PRO A 12 -53.83 -13.09 -1.98
N LYS A 13 -54.32 -12.23 -1.09
CA LYS A 13 -53.52 -11.31 -0.25
C LYS A 13 -52.70 -12.11 0.78
N PRO A 14 -51.40 -11.82 0.99
CA PRO A 14 -50.69 -12.37 2.13
C PRO A 14 -51.14 -11.67 3.43
N ARG A 15 -51.69 -12.44 4.37
CA ARG A 15 -52.02 -11.99 5.73
C ARG A 15 -50.74 -11.90 6.57
N ILE A 16 -50.45 -10.71 7.06
CA ILE A 16 -49.45 -10.43 8.10
C ILE A 16 -50.02 -10.94 9.43
N SER A 17 -49.35 -11.91 10.04
CA SER A 17 -49.69 -12.41 11.38
C SER A 17 -48.95 -11.59 12.43
N LEU A 18 -49.68 -10.79 13.19
CA LEU A 18 -49.24 -10.13 14.41
C LEU A 18 -49.06 -11.20 15.50
N ARG A 19 -47.82 -11.50 15.88
CA ARG A 19 -47.52 -12.31 17.07
C ARG A 19 -47.15 -11.40 18.23
N ASN A 20 -48.01 -11.40 19.23
CA ASN A 20 -47.89 -10.63 20.47
C ASN A 20 -46.60 -10.95 21.24
N CYS A 21 -45.92 -9.88 21.66
CA CYS A 21 -44.87 -9.86 22.65
C CYS A 21 -45.45 -10.13 24.05
N ASN A 22 -44.89 -11.10 24.77
CA ASN A 22 -44.98 -11.16 26.22
C ASN A 22 -43.56 -11.24 26.79
N LEU A 23 -43.21 -10.17 27.49
CA LEU A 23 -41.93 -9.90 28.14
C LEU A 23 -41.86 -10.71 29.43
N LYS A 24 -40.98 -11.72 29.49
CA LYS A 24 -40.45 -12.25 30.76
C LYS A 24 -38.96 -12.53 30.58
N THR A 25 -38.16 -11.61 31.12
CA THR A 25 -36.74 -11.77 31.39
C THR A 25 -36.47 -13.05 32.18
N PRO A 26 -35.39 -13.76 31.83
CA PRO A 26 -34.40 -14.03 32.84
C PRO A 26 -33.04 -13.48 32.40
N VAL A 27 -32.38 -12.82 33.35
CA VAL A 27 -30.99 -12.40 33.30
C VAL A 27 -30.13 -13.64 33.07
N SER A 28 -29.71 -13.87 31.82
CA SER A 28 -28.66 -14.85 31.53
C SER A 28 -27.32 -14.13 31.64
N SER A 29 -26.62 -14.46 32.71
CA SER A 29 -25.21 -14.17 32.95
C SER A 29 -24.37 -14.60 31.76
N PHE A 30 -24.04 -13.66 30.87
CA PHE A 30 -22.99 -13.88 29.89
C PHE A 30 -21.65 -13.82 30.61
N GLN A 31 -21.02 -15.00 30.73
CA GLN A 31 -19.63 -15.15 31.13
C GLN A 31 -18.76 -14.24 30.26
N SER A 32 -18.17 -13.24 30.90
CA SER A 32 -17.13 -12.40 30.34
C SER A 32 -15.94 -13.27 29.97
N TYR A 33 -15.78 -13.57 28.67
CA TYR A 33 -14.49 -13.97 28.13
C TYR A 33 -13.56 -12.77 28.31
N ASN A 34 -12.74 -12.83 29.35
CA ASN A 34 -11.68 -11.88 29.61
C ASN A 34 -10.72 -11.85 28.43
N VAL A 35 -10.89 -10.88 27.53
CA VAL A 35 -9.84 -10.50 26.58
C VAL A 35 -8.77 -9.80 27.41
N ARG A 36 -7.75 -10.57 27.78
CA ARG A 36 -6.52 -10.09 28.41
C ARG A 36 -5.82 -9.17 27.42
N PHE A 37 -6.02 -7.86 27.55
CA PHE A 37 -5.16 -6.87 26.93
C PHE A 37 -3.72 -7.12 27.40
N PRO A 38 -2.71 -7.12 26.50
CA PRO A 38 -1.33 -7.07 26.94
C PRO A 38 -1.13 -5.74 27.66
N ARG A 39 -0.98 -5.83 28.98
CA ARG A 39 -0.55 -4.74 29.85
C ARG A 39 0.74 -4.18 29.26
N SER A 40 0.79 -2.88 28.99
CA SER A 40 2.02 -2.21 28.59
C SER A 40 3.10 -2.57 29.60
N ILE A 41 4.14 -3.27 29.14
CA ILE A 41 5.37 -3.42 29.92
C ILE A 41 5.94 -2.01 30.03
N SER A 42 5.75 -1.38 31.19
CA SER A 42 6.51 -0.19 31.55
C SER A 42 7.95 -0.64 31.60
N TRP A 43 8.73 -0.25 30.58
CA TRP A 43 10.17 -0.49 30.56
C TRP A 43 10.75 0.30 31.72
N ASN A 44 10.94 -0.39 32.84
CA ASN A 44 11.54 0.17 34.02
C ASN A 44 12.95 0.57 33.63
N ARG A 45 13.20 1.88 33.67
CA ARG A 45 14.44 2.54 33.29
C ARG A 45 15.51 2.22 34.33
N ARG A 46 15.92 0.96 34.44
CA ARG A 46 17.19 0.61 35.06
C ARG A 46 18.26 0.88 34.01
N VAL A 47 18.85 2.06 34.14
CA VAL A 47 20.14 2.40 33.58
C VAL A 47 21.13 1.38 34.15
N THR A 48 21.37 0.30 33.43
CA THR A 48 22.58 -0.49 33.62
C THR A 48 23.71 0.37 33.08
N ILE A 49 24.42 1.01 34.01
CA ILE A 49 25.72 1.62 33.72
C ILE A 49 26.63 0.44 33.34
N CYS A 50 26.76 0.18 32.04
CA CYS A 50 27.86 -0.61 31.55
C CYS A 50 29.12 0.21 31.87
N ALA A 51 29.82 -0.19 32.93
CA ALA A 51 31.20 0.23 33.12
C ALA A 51 31.94 -0.16 31.84
N ALA A 52 32.28 0.85 31.04
CA ALA A 52 33.26 0.70 29.99
C ALA A 52 34.57 0.40 30.71
N ALA A 53 34.89 -0.89 30.84
CA ALA A 53 36.26 -1.30 31.02
C ALA A 53 36.98 -0.86 29.75
N SER A 54 37.67 0.27 29.84
CA SER A 54 38.70 0.66 28.89
C SER A 54 39.70 -0.48 28.82
N ALA A 55 39.50 -1.40 27.88
CA ALA A 55 40.55 -2.27 27.42
C ALA A 55 41.65 -1.34 26.92
N ALA A 56 42.80 -1.44 27.58
CA ALA A 56 44.01 -0.72 27.25
C ALA A 56 44.19 -0.67 25.72
N GLY A 57 44.42 0.54 25.21
CA GLY A 57 44.61 0.80 23.80
C GLY A 57 45.73 -0.07 23.23
N SER A 58 45.35 -1.07 22.45
CA SER A 58 46.22 -1.62 21.42
C SER A 58 46.23 -0.61 20.28
N SER A 59 47.32 0.13 20.18
CA SER A 59 47.63 1.01 19.05
C SER A 59 47.85 0.16 17.79
N ASN A 60 46.77 -0.28 17.15
CA ASN A 60 46.85 -0.97 15.87
C ASN A 60 46.71 0.05 14.73
N GLN A 61 47.87 0.47 14.21
CA GLN A 61 48.02 1.17 12.92
C GLN A 61 47.44 0.38 11.72
N ASP A 62 47.03 -0.88 11.90
CA ASP A 62 46.47 -1.77 10.87
C ASP A 62 45.02 -1.46 10.43
N SER A 63 44.36 -0.45 11.00
CA SER A 63 42.95 -0.13 10.69
C SER A 63 42.77 0.77 9.46
N GLU A 64 43.84 1.40 9.00
CA GLU A 64 43.86 2.37 7.89
C GLU A 64 44.30 1.76 6.54
N LEU A 65 44.79 0.52 6.53
CA LEU A 65 45.17 -0.17 5.29
C LEU A 65 43.96 -0.42 4.39
N ASN A 66 44.16 -0.12 3.10
CA ASN A 66 43.16 -0.32 2.07
C ASN A 66 42.95 -1.83 1.84
N PRO A 67 41.71 -2.36 1.98
CA PRO A 67 41.47 -3.80 1.83
C PRO A 67 41.87 -4.35 0.45
N TYR A 68 41.86 -3.49 -0.57
CA TYR A 68 42.33 -3.81 -1.91
C TYR A 68 43.86 -4.04 -1.98
N GLU A 69 44.64 -3.27 -1.23
CA GLU A 69 46.10 -3.39 -1.17
C GLU A 69 46.55 -4.64 -0.40
N VAL A 70 45.86 -4.96 0.70
CA VAL A 70 46.12 -6.18 1.49
C VAL A 70 45.85 -7.44 0.66
N LEU A 71 44.73 -7.45 -0.08
CA LEU A 71 44.37 -8.55 -0.97
C LEU A 71 45.19 -8.55 -2.28
N GLY A 72 45.81 -7.42 -2.64
CA GLY A 72 46.61 -7.27 -3.86
C GLY A 72 45.77 -7.26 -5.13
N VAL A 73 44.54 -6.74 -5.04
CA VAL A 73 43.57 -6.68 -6.14
C VAL A 73 43.20 -5.23 -6.43
N SER A 74 43.04 -4.89 -7.70
CA SER A 74 42.67 -3.51 -8.04
C SER A 74 41.19 -3.25 -7.72
N PRO A 75 40.80 -2.01 -7.35
CA PRO A 75 39.41 -1.66 -7.03
C PRO A 75 38.40 -1.84 -8.16
N ILE A 76 38.86 -2.09 -9.38
CA ILE A 76 38.07 -2.23 -10.61
C ILE A 76 37.75 -3.71 -10.88
N GLU A 77 38.43 -4.63 -10.22
CA GLU A 77 38.34 -6.06 -10.51
C GLU A 77 37.05 -6.72 -10.01
N GLY A 78 36.63 -7.73 -10.77
CA GLY A 78 35.44 -8.52 -10.47
C GLY A 78 35.58 -9.37 -9.20
N PHE A 79 34.44 -9.72 -8.61
CA PHE A 79 34.34 -10.51 -7.38
C PHE A 79 35.13 -11.84 -7.43
N ASP A 80 35.14 -12.50 -8.59
CA ASP A 80 35.80 -13.80 -8.76
C ASP A 80 37.32 -13.71 -8.58
N MET A 81 37.93 -12.59 -9.00
CA MET A 81 39.38 -12.37 -8.84
C MET A 81 39.75 -11.99 -7.40
N VAL A 82 38.87 -11.28 -6.68
CA VAL A 82 39.01 -11.02 -5.24
C VAL A 82 38.97 -12.32 -4.44
N LYS A 83 38.08 -13.25 -4.81
CA LYS A 83 38.00 -14.57 -4.17
C LYS A 83 39.22 -15.45 -4.50
N ALA A 84 39.68 -15.42 -5.75
CA ALA A 84 40.85 -16.19 -6.17
C ALA A 84 42.15 -15.71 -5.50
N SER A 85 42.36 -14.40 -5.41
CA SER A 85 43.52 -13.80 -4.73
C SER A 85 43.52 -14.08 -3.23
N TYR A 86 42.37 -13.91 -2.56
CA TYR A 86 42.21 -14.25 -1.15
C TYR A 86 42.56 -15.72 -0.89
N THR A 87 41.95 -16.66 -1.62
CA THR A 87 42.20 -18.09 -1.42
C THR A 87 43.64 -18.50 -1.71
N LYS A 88 44.31 -17.85 -2.67
CA LYS A 88 45.72 -18.08 -2.96
C LYS A 88 46.63 -17.59 -1.83
N LYS A 89 46.41 -16.37 -1.33
CA LYS A 89 47.20 -15.78 -0.24
C LYS A 89 46.97 -16.47 1.11
N CYS A 90 45.74 -16.93 1.38
CA CYS A 90 45.43 -17.68 2.59
C CYS A 90 46.18 -19.02 2.62
N LYS A 91 46.19 -19.76 1.50
CA LYS A 91 46.96 -21.02 1.36
C LYS A 91 48.47 -20.84 1.49
N GLU A 92 48.99 -19.69 1.09
CA GLU A 92 50.42 -19.36 1.21
C GLU A 92 50.79 -19.01 2.65
N ALA A 93 49.95 -18.24 3.34
CA ALA A 93 50.11 -17.92 4.76
C ALA A 93 49.97 -19.17 5.67
N GLU A 94 49.05 -20.08 5.34
CA GLU A 94 48.88 -21.37 6.02
C GLU A 94 50.12 -22.26 5.86
N ARG A 95 50.73 -22.28 4.66
CA ARG A 95 51.97 -23.03 4.42
C ARG A 95 53.16 -22.48 5.21
N ASN A 96 53.16 -21.18 5.49
CA ASN A 96 54.19 -20.51 6.26
C ASN A 96 53.90 -20.50 7.79
N ASN A 97 52.74 -21.00 8.24
CA ASN A 97 52.24 -20.97 9.63
C ASN A 97 52.12 -19.56 10.24
N ASP A 98 51.89 -18.54 9.40
CA ASP A 98 51.80 -17.14 9.84
C ASP A 98 50.36 -16.75 10.20
N GLU A 99 49.87 -17.15 11.38
CA GLU A 99 48.49 -16.89 11.86
C GLU A 99 48.11 -15.40 11.82
N ALA A 100 49.06 -14.51 12.12
CA ALA A 100 48.83 -13.06 12.10
C ALA A 100 48.52 -12.52 10.70
N THR A 101 49.06 -13.14 9.64
CA THR A 101 48.80 -12.73 8.25
C THR A 101 47.45 -13.25 7.75
N VAL A 102 47.06 -14.44 8.19
CA VAL A 102 45.73 -15.02 7.92
C VAL A 102 44.63 -14.14 8.51
N ALA A 103 44.75 -13.76 9.79
CA ALA A 103 43.77 -12.89 10.45
C ALA A 103 43.64 -11.50 9.77
N ARG A 104 44.75 -10.97 9.23
CA ARG A 104 44.74 -9.71 8.46
C ARG A 104 44.03 -9.87 7.12
N LEU A 105 44.24 -10.98 6.41
CA LEU A 105 43.58 -11.29 5.14
C LEU A 105 42.07 -11.47 5.33
N GLU A 106 41.65 -12.22 6.35
CA GLU A 106 40.23 -12.41 6.72
C GLU A 106 39.55 -11.08 7.01
N LYS A 107 40.15 -10.25 7.86
CA LYS A 107 39.63 -8.93 8.21
C LYS A 107 39.49 -8.00 6.99
N ALA A 108 40.45 -8.06 6.06
CA ALA A 108 40.39 -7.27 4.83
C ALA A 108 39.28 -7.75 3.89
N TYR A 109 39.13 -9.07 3.75
CA TYR A 109 38.08 -9.71 2.95
C TYR A 109 36.68 -9.40 3.50
N ASP A 110 36.48 -9.52 4.81
CA ASP A 110 35.21 -9.20 5.48
C ASP A 110 34.85 -7.71 5.33
N LYS A 111 35.83 -6.82 5.50
CA LYS A 111 35.65 -5.37 5.30
C LYS A 111 35.23 -5.06 3.86
N LEU A 112 35.86 -5.69 2.87
CA LEU A 112 35.52 -5.56 1.45
C LEU A 112 34.10 -6.10 1.17
N MET A 113 33.76 -7.26 1.72
CA MET A 113 32.43 -7.88 1.58
C MET A 113 31.33 -6.98 2.16
N MET A 114 31.54 -6.47 3.37
CA MET A 114 30.62 -5.54 4.03
C MET A 114 30.49 -4.23 3.26
N GLN A 115 31.58 -3.72 2.68
CA GLN A 115 31.55 -2.55 1.80
C GLN A 115 30.73 -2.82 0.54
N GLN A 116 30.89 -3.97 -0.10
CA GLN A 116 30.09 -4.35 -1.28
C GLN A 116 28.60 -4.45 -0.94
N LEU A 117 28.22 -5.12 0.16
CA LEU A 117 26.83 -5.18 0.61
C LEU A 117 26.26 -3.80 0.93
N SER A 118 27.05 -2.95 1.57
CA SER A 118 26.63 -1.58 1.89
C SER A 118 26.47 -0.71 0.64
N LYS A 119 27.34 -0.85 -0.37
CA LYS A 119 27.24 -0.17 -1.67
C LYS A 119 26.00 -0.63 -2.45
N ARG A 120 25.71 -1.93 -2.46
CA ARG A 120 24.46 -2.50 -3.03
C ARG A 120 23.22 -1.96 -2.33
N LYS A 121 23.18 -1.97 -1.00
CA LYS A 121 22.06 -1.41 -0.22
C LYS A 121 21.90 0.11 -0.43
N LYS A 122 23.00 0.82 -0.62
CA LYS A 122 23.00 2.26 -0.92
C LYS A 122 22.60 2.56 -2.37
N GLY A 123 22.60 1.57 -3.28
CA GLY A 123 22.28 1.75 -4.69
C GLY A 123 23.36 2.54 -5.42
N VAL A 124 24.63 2.29 -5.08
CA VAL A 124 25.79 2.94 -5.69
C VAL A 124 26.49 1.90 -6.55
N THR A 125 26.65 2.17 -7.84
CA THR A 125 27.42 1.32 -8.77
C THR A 125 28.91 1.67 -8.69
N PHE A 126 29.76 0.90 -9.38
CA PHE A 126 31.18 1.21 -9.51
C PHE A 126 31.37 2.68 -9.91
N GLY A 127 32.26 3.40 -9.21
CA GLY A 127 32.54 4.82 -9.48
C GLY A 127 31.66 5.85 -8.76
N SER A 128 30.96 5.47 -7.68
CA SER A 128 30.15 6.41 -6.86
C SER A 128 28.86 6.90 -7.54
N ILE A 129 28.50 6.33 -8.70
CA ILE A 129 27.31 6.73 -9.45
C ILE A 129 26.08 6.22 -8.70
N LYS A 130 25.23 7.15 -8.29
CA LYS A 130 24.01 6.86 -7.54
C LYS A 130 22.92 6.41 -8.52
N VAL A 131 22.43 5.18 -8.36
CA VAL A 131 21.29 4.65 -9.11
C VAL A 131 20.04 5.46 -8.75
N SER A 132 19.20 5.75 -9.74
CA SER A 132 17.93 6.44 -9.52
C SER A 132 17.06 5.67 -8.51
N LYS A 133 16.25 6.41 -7.73
CA LYS A 133 15.42 5.80 -6.67
C LYS A 133 14.42 4.78 -7.25
N ASP A 134 13.94 5.01 -8.47
CA ASP A 134 12.96 4.16 -9.14
C ASP A 134 13.56 2.80 -9.52
N ILE A 135 14.84 2.78 -9.90
CA ILE A 135 15.57 1.53 -10.18
C ILE A 135 16.00 0.85 -8.87
N LYS A 136 16.47 1.61 -7.88
CA LYS A 136 16.92 1.09 -6.59
C LYS A 136 15.84 0.33 -5.83
N TYR A 137 14.58 0.73 -5.99
CA TYR A 137 13.44 0.15 -5.29
C TYR A 137 12.48 -0.61 -6.21
N ALA A 138 12.87 -0.92 -7.44
CA ALA A 138 12.06 -1.67 -8.39
C ALA A 138 11.62 -3.04 -7.84
N ASP A 139 12.48 -3.69 -7.04
CA ASP A 139 12.20 -4.99 -6.43
C ASP A 139 11.35 -4.93 -5.15
N LYS A 140 11.03 -3.74 -4.64
CA LYS A 140 10.11 -3.62 -3.50
C LYS A 140 8.69 -3.92 -3.97
N GLN A 141 8.31 -5.18 -3.85
CA GLN A 141 6.94 -5.61 -4.11
C GLN A 141 5.97 -4.95 -3.12
N PRO A 142 4.72 -4.68 -3.54
CA PRO A 142 3.70 -4.22 -2.62
C PRO A 142 3.50 -5.26 -1.52
N ILE A 143 3.24 -4.79 -0.29
CA ILE A 143 3.00 -5.63 0.90
C ILE A 143 1.85 -6.62 0.66
N VAL A 144 0.90 -6.24 -0.20
CA VAL A 144 -0.23 -7.06 -0.58
C VAL A 144 -0.25 -7.21 -2.11
N PRO A 145 -0.22 -8.44 -2.66
CA PRO A 145 -0.05 -8.66 -4.09
C PRO A 145 -1.23 -8.17 -4.94
N TRP A 146 -2.43 -8.04 -4.34
CA TRP A 146 -3.65 -7.58 -5.01
C TRP A 146 -4.02 -6.11 -4.74
N GLY A 147 -3.22 -5.38 -3.95
CA GLY A 147 -3.51 -3.98 -3.59
C GLY A 147 -3.10 -2.98 -4.67
N PRO A 148 -3.65 -1.76 -4.65
CA PRO A 148 -3.25 -0.68 -5.55
C PRO A 148 -1.77 -0.32 -5.38
N ARG A 149 -1.06 -0.10 -6.48
CA ARG A 149 0.38 0.21 -6.48
C ARG A 149 0.60 1.71 -6.53
N CYS A 150 1.56 2.22 -5.75
CA CYS A 150 1.92 3.62 -5.79
C CYS A 150 2.52 3.96 -7.17
N THR A 151 1.88 4.88 -7.89
CA THR A 151 2.30 5.39 -9.19
C THR A 151 1.77 6.81 -9.34
N LYS A 152 2.67 7.78 -9.07
CA LYS A 152 2.37 9.21 -9.17
C LYS A 152 2.10 9.58 -10.63
N SER A 153 0.96 10.24 -10.89
CA SER A 153 0.62 10.81 -12.20
C SER A 153 1.42 12.08 -12.49
N SER A 154 1.33 12.58 -13.73
CA SER A 154 1.91 13.87 -14.10
C SER A 154 1.37 15.01 -13.21
N ASP A 155 2.17 16.04 -12.95
CA ASP A 155 1.72 17.15 -12.08
C ASP A 155 0.49 17.88 -12.67
N GLN A 156 0.35 17.89 -14.00
CA GLN A 156 -0.84 18.40 -14.68
C GLN A 156 -2.07 17.54 -14.39
N ASP A 157 -1.96 16.22 -14.47
CA ASP A 157 -3.08 15.32 -14.14
C ASP A 157 -3.48 15.38 -12.68
N VAL A 158 -2.52 15.54 -11.76
CA VAL A 158 -2.80 15.75 -10.33
C VAL A 158 -3.65 17.01 -10.13
N ARG A 159 -3.31 18.12 -10.81
CA ARG A 159 -4.06 19.38 -10.74
C ARG A 159 -5.46 19.24 -11.33
N ILE A 160 -5.61 18.55 -12.46
CA ILE A 160 -6.93 18.31 -13.07
C ILE A 160 -7.80 17.45 -12.14
N ASN A 161 -7.25 16.36 -11.59
CA ASN A 161 -7.98 15.50 -10.66
C ASN A 161 -8.38 16.26 -9.39
N PHE A 162 -7.51 17.15 -8.90
CA PHE A 162 -7.83 18.04 -7.78
C PHE A 162 -8.96 19.01 -8.13
N ALA A 163 -8.91 19.64 -9.31
CA ALA A 163 -9.94 20.57 -9.77
C ALA A 163 -11.31 19.90 -9.90
N ILE A 164 -11.37 18.67 -10.44
CA ILE A 164 -12.61 17.89 -10.52
C ILE A 164 -13.18 17.63 -9.12
N SER A 165 -12.33 17.14 -8.21
CA SER A 165 -12.71 16.86 -6.82
C SER A 165 -13.24 18.12 -6.10
N ALA A 166 -12.53 19.24 -6.25
CA ALA A 166 -12.91 20.52 -5.67
C ALA A 166 -14.22 21.06 -6.26
N ALA A 167 -14.41 20.96 -7.58
CA ALA A 167 -15.62 21.45 -8.26
C ALA A 167 -16.88 20.72 -7.78
N PHE A 168 -16.85 19.39 -7.69
CA PHE A 168 -17.99 18.62 -7.18
C PHE A 168 -18.22 18.80 -5.68
N THR A 169 -17.16 19.00 -4.90
CA THR A 169 -17.27 19.35 -3.47
C THR A 169 -17.90 20.73 -3.28
N ALA A 170 -17.50 21.72 -4.07
CA ALA A 170 -18.08 23.06 -4.05
C ALA A 170 -19.55 23.05 -4.51
N TRP A 171 -19.90 22.24 -5.51
CA TRP A 171 -21.28 22.06 -5.97
C TRP A 171 -22.20 21.68 -4.82
N ILE A 172 -21.88 20.59 -4.11
CA ILE A 172 -22.72 20.12 -3.00
C ILE A 172 -22.76 21.11 -1.83
N ALA A 173 -21.64 21.78 -1.56
CA ALA A 173 -21.56 22.79 -0.50
C ALA A 173 -22.46 24.02 -0.74
N ILE A 174 -22.62 24.43 -2.00
CA ILE A 174 -23.47 25.57 -2.39
C ILE A 174 -24.94 25.14 -2.45
N LYS A 175 -25.22 23.98 -3.08
CA LYS A 175 -26.61 23.59 -3.36
C LYS A 175 -27.35 23.02 -2.15
N ARG A 176 -26.67 22.43 -1.15
CA ARG A 176 -27.14 21.93 0.16
C ARG A 176 -28.34 20.95 0.19
N TYR A 177 -29.21 20.99 -0.82
CA TYR A 177 -30.29 20.06 -1.15
C TYR A 177 -29.94 19.21 -2.38
N ALA A 178 -28.65 19.15 -2.73
CA ALA A 178 -28.22 18.30 -3.80
C ALA A 178 -28.26 16.86 -3.32
N GLU A 179 -29.29 16.12 -3.74
CA GLU A 179 -29.32 14.65 -3.75
C GLU A 179 -27.96 14.10 -4.19
N TYR A 180 -27.69 12.80 -4.03
CA TYR A 180 -26.44 12.13 -4.44
C TYR A 180 -26.00 12.27 -5.93
N LYS A 181 -26.64 13.13 -6.72
CA LYS A 181 -26.25 13.54 -8.09
C LYS A 181 -24.78 14.01 -8.20
N PRO A 182 -24.24 14.93 -7.38
CA PRO A 182 -22.82 15.32 -7.48
C PRO A 182 -21.89 14.12 -7.27
N LEU A 183 -22.23 13.21 -6.35
CA LEU A 183 -21.48 11.99 -6.11
C LEU A 183 -21.51 11.05 -7.32
N GLN A 184 -22.65 10.92 -8.00
CA GLN A 184 -22.77 10.11 -9.21
C GLN A 184 -21.90 10.66 -10.35
N PHE A 185 -21.97 11.96 -10.63
CA PHE A 185 -21.13 12.58 -11.68
C PHE A 185 -19.65 12.54 -11.33
N LEU A 186 -19.30 12.75 -10.06
CA LEU A 186 -17.96 12.56 -9.54
C LEU A 186 -17.47 11.14 -9.81
N ALA A 187 -18.28 10.11 -9.50
CA ALA A 187 -17.94 8.73 -9.75
C ALA A 187 -17.65 8.47 -11.24
N PHE A 188 -18.53 8.90 -12.15
CA PHE A 188 -18.29 8.75 -13.59
C PHE A 188 -17.01 9.44 -14.07
N SER A 189 -16.75 10.66 -13.60
CA SER A 189 -15.53 11.40 -13.96
C SER A 189 -14.26 10.65 -13.52
N PHE A 190 -14.24 10.11 -12.30
CA PHE A 190 -13.08 9.40 -11.78
C PHE A 190 -12.93 7.98 -12.34
N VAL A 191 -14.03 7.31 -12.72
CA VAL A 191 -13.97 6.05 -13.48
C VAL A 191 -13.21 6.29 -14.78
N TYR A 192 -13.59 7.33 -15.53
CA TYR A 192 -12.92 7.68 -16.79
C TYR A 192 -11.44 8.00 -16.58
N ARG A 193 -11.11 8.85 -15.59
CA ARG A 193 -9.71 9.25 -15.33
C ARG A 193 -8.83 8.08 -14.87
N ILE A 194 -9.34 7.22 -14.00
CA ILE A 194 -8.61 6.01 -13.57
C ILE A 194 -8.46 5.04 -14.75
N PHE A 195 -9.49 4.89 -15.57
CA PHE A 195 -9.43 4.05 -16.76
C PHE A 195 -8.38 4.52 -17.77
N GLU A 196 -8.34 5.82 -18.10
CA GLU A 196 -7.30 6.40 -18.96
C GLU A 196 -5.89 6.21 -18.37
N LYS A 197 -5.75 6.42 -17.07
CA LYS A 197 -4.50 6.17 -16.37
C LYS A 197 -4.07 4.71 -16.50
N LEU A 198 -4.97 3.76 -16.26
CA LEU A 198 -4.70 2.34 -16.40
C LEU A 198 -4.37 1.93 -17.83
N LYS A 199 -4.94 2.61 -18.84
CA LYS A 199 -4.63 2.38 -20.26
C LYS A 199 -3.17 2.71 -20.59
N SER A 200 -2.59 3.74 -19.97
CA SER A 200 -1.20 4.17 -20.24
C SER A 200 -0.13 3.18 -19.74
N PHE A 201 -0.47 2.29 -18.80
CA PHE A 201 0.48 1.34 -18.19
C PHE A 201 0.49 -0.03 -18.85
N GLU A 202 -0.23 -0.23 -19.95
CA GLU A 202 -0.25 -1.50 -20.64
C GLU A 202 0.97 -1.61 -21.57
N PRO A 203 1.67 -2.77 -21.58
CA PRO A 203 2.64 -3.05 -22.61
C PRO A 203 1.98 -2.95 -23.99
N ALA A 204 2.67 -2.38 -24.97
CA ALA A 204 2.24 -2.49 -26.36
C ALA A 204 2.27 -3.97 -26.75
N VAL A 205 1.13 -4.66 -26.64
CA VAL A 205 1.01 -6.04 -27.09
C VAL A 205 0.92 -5.99 -28.61
N SER A 206 1.87 -6.64 -29.29
CA SER A 206 1.78 -6.87 -30.73
C SER A 206 0.44 -7.55 -31.04
N PRO A 207 -0.39 -7.01 -31.94
CA PRO A 207 -1.68 -7.62 -32.23
C PRO A 207 -1.44 -9.05 -32.71
N THR A 208 -1.90 -10.03 -31.94
CA THR A 208 -1.98 -11.42 -32.39
C THR A 208 -3.17 -11.49 -33.34
N ILE A 209 -2.96 -11.04 -34.57
CA ILE A 209 -3.98 -11.11 -35.63
C ILE A 209 -4.19 -12.58 -35.94
N THR A 210 -5.32 -13.13 -35.53
CA THR A 210 -5.81 -14.43 -35.99
C THR A 210 -6.25 -14.32 -37.46
N GLU A 211 -6.29 -15.45 -38.16
CA GLU A 211 -6.63 -15.56 -39.60
C GLU A 211 -7.95 -14.87 -39.99
N ASN A 212 -8.87 -14.69 -39.03
CA ASN A 212 -10.15 -14.03 -39.20
C ASN A 212 -10.14 -12.51 -38.96
N GLY A 213 -8.98 -11.89 -38.68
CA GLY A 213 -8.85 -10.44 -38.53
C GLY A 213 -9.45 -9.85 -37.23
N GLU A 214 -9.91 -10.69 -36.31
CA GLU A 214 -10.63 -10.27 -35.09
C GLU A 214 -9.74 -10.43 -33.84
N ASP A 215 -9.38 -9.30 -33.19
CA ASP A 215 -8.62 -9.30 -31.93
C ASP A 215 -9.57 -9.59 -30.75
N ASP A 216 -10.00 -10.84 -30.64
CA ASP A 216 -10.94 -11.33 -29.61
C ASP A 216 -10.51 -10.96 -28.18
N GLY A 217 -9.19 -10.85 -27.96
CA GLY A 217 -8.63 -10.49 -26.67
C GLY A 217 -8.80 -9.01 -26.32
N ARG A 218 -9.03 -8.12 -27.28
CA ARG A 218 -9.07 -6.66 -27.06
C ARG A 218 -10.27 -6.24 -26.22
N ALA A 219 -11.46 -6.74 -26.55
CA ALA A 219 -12.68 -6.43 -25.82
C ALA A 219 -12.61 -6.92 -24.36
N LEU A 220 -12.08 -8.14 -24.16
CA LEU A 220 -11.94 -8.73 -22.82
C LEU A 220 -10.89 -7.99 -21.97
N ARG A 221 -9.77 -7.56 -22.57
CA ARG A 221 -8.76 -6.70 -21.91
C ARG A 221 -9.35 -5.33 -21.54
N MET A 222 -10.21 -4.76 -22.38
CA MET A 222 -10.88 -3.49 -22.12
C MET A 222 -11.92 -3.61 -21.01
N GLY A 223 -12.75 -4.66 -21.05
CA GLY A 223 -13.75 -4.94 -20.02
C GLY A 223 -13.11 -5.16 -18.64
N LYS A 224 -12.01 -5.90 -18.56
CA LYS A 224 -11.25 -6.09 -17.32
C LYS A 224 -10.74 -4.77 -16.72
N ARG A 225 -10.34 -3.81 -17.57
CA ARG A 225 -9.90 -2.46 -17.13
C ARG A 225 -11.05 -1.65 -16.58
N ILE A 226 -12.18 -1.62 -17.30
CA ILE A 226 -13.39 -0.92 -16.86
C ILE A 226 -13.83 -1.48 -15.51
N LEU A 227 -13.90 -2.81 -15.37
CA LEU A 227 -14.29 -3.46 -14.12
C LEU A 227 -13.34 -3.09 -12.97
N ARG A 228 -12.02 -3.07 -13.21
CA ARG A 228 -11.04 -2.62 -12.21
C ARG A 228 -11.28 -1.16 -11.80
N SER A 229 -11.44 -0.26 -12.77
CA SER A 229 -11.69 1.17 -12.47
C SER A 229 -12.99 1.40 -11.72
N LEU A 230 -14.06 0.70 -12.08
CA LEU A 230 -15.35 0.73 -11.37
C LEU A 230 -15.20 0.21 -9.95
N ALA A 231 -14.62 -0.99 -9.79
CA ALA A 231 -14.41 -1.59 -8.47
C ALA A 231 -13.60 -0.65 -7.57
N LEU A 232 -12.60 0.03 -8.11
CA LEU A 232 -11.77 0.97 -7.37
C LEU A 232 -12.58 2.20 -6.91
N VAL A 233 -13.33 2.83 -7.81
CA VAL A 233 -14.16 3.99 -7.48
C VAL A 233 -15.24 3.64 -6.46
N PHE A 234 -15.97 2.54 -6.67
CA PHE A 234 -16.97 2.07 -5.71
C PHE A 234 -16.33 1.74 -4.37
N SER A 235 -15.13 1.16 -4.34
CA SER A 235 -14.40 0.90 -3.09
C SER A 235 -14.08 2.20 -2.33
N CYS A 236 -13.66 3.25 -3.02
CA CYS A 236 -13.44 4.55 -2.37
C CYS A 236 -14.72 5.13 -1.77
N ILE A 237 -15.84 5.03 -2.49
CA ILE A 237 -17.15 5.50 -2.03
C ILE A 237 -17.64 4.65 -0.85
N THR A 238 -17.52 3.32 -0.91
CA THR A 238 -17.96 2.45 0.19
C THR A 238 -17.11 2.65 1.44
N ILE A 239 -15.79 2.81 1.32
CA ILE A 239 -14.91 3.13 2.45
C ILE A 239 -15.29 4.48 3.06
N ALA A 240 -15.57 5.50 2.25
CA ALA A 240 -16.01 6.81 2.75
C ALA A 240 -17.37 6.73 3.46
N SER A 241 -18.33 6.03 2.88
CA SER A 241 -19.67 5.83 3.47
C SER A 241 -19.62 5.01 4.76
N LEU A 242 -18.89 3.89 4.77
CA LEU A 242 -18.70 3.06 5.97
C LEU A 242 -17.90 3.80 7.05
N GLY A 243 -16.90 4.57 6.65
CA GLY A 243 -16.13 5.42 7.56
C GLY A 243 -17.02 6.46 8.23
N TYR A 244 -17.89 7.12 7.46
CA TYR A 244 -18.87 8.06 8.01
C TYR A 244 -19.79 7.39 9.04
N THR A 245 -20.41 6.25 8.68
CA THR A 245 -21.26 5.49 9.63
C THR A 245 -20.48 5.01 10.85
N GLY A 246 -19.24 4.54 10.66
CA GLY A 246 -18.38 4.10 11.75
C GLY A 246 -18.03 5.23 12.73
N VAL A 247 -17.78 6.45 12.22
CA VAL A 247 -17.58 7.64 13.04
C VAL A 247 -18.85 7.98 13.82
N LEU A 248 -20.03 7.93 13.19
CA LEU A 248 -21.30 8.15 13.89
C LEU A 248 -21.50 7.14 15.03
N ASN A 249 -21.29 5.86 14.77
CA ASN A 249 -21.44 4.80 15.77
C ASN A 249 -20.43 4.97 16.92
N LEU A 250 -19.19 5.39 16.62
CA LEU A 250 -18.19 5.67 17.64
C LEU A 250 -18.58 6.88 18.51
N MET A 251 -19.11 7.93 17.90
CA MET A 251 -19.57 9.11 18.62
C MET A 251 -20.79 8.80 19.49
N GLU A 252 -21.72 7.99 19.01
CA GLU A 252 -22.84 7.51 19.81
C GLU A 252 -22.35 6.66 20.99
N TYR A 253 -21.37 5.78 20.78
CA TYR A 253 -20.76 4.98 21.83
C TYR A 253 -20.05 5.82 22.91
N VAL A 254 -19.32 6.87 22.52
CA VAL A 254 -18.53 7.71 23.45
C VAL A 254 -19.37 8.80 24.10
N SER A 255 -20.26 9.44 23.34
CA SER A 255 -20.98 10.67 23.74
C SER A 255 -22.45 10.44 24.05
N GLY A 256 -23.00 9.24 23.77
CA GLY A 256 -24.41 8.90 23.99
C GLY A 256 -25.41 9.68 23.11
N SER A 257 -24.93 10.51 22.18
CA SER A 257 -25.78 11.30 21.28
C SER A 257 -25.03 11.64 19.98
N ILE A 258 -25.77 11.73 18.88
CA ILE A 258 -25.23 12.09 17.57
C ILE A 258 -25.40 13.60 17.35
N PRO A 259 -24.33 14.37 17.05
CA PRO A 259 -24.45 15.79 16.76
C PRO A 259 -25.35 16.04 15.55
N ALA A 260 -26.35 16.92 15.70
CA ALA A 260 -27.29 17.26 14.64
C ALA A 260 -26.61 17.82 13.37
N PHE A 261 -25.45 18.48 13.53
CA PHE A 261 -24.65 18.95 12.40
C PHE A 261 -24.19 17.82 11.48
N LEU A 262 -23.72 16.70 12.04
CA LEU A 262 -23.24 15.57 11.24
C LEU A 262 -24.39 14.94 10.47
N TYR A 263 -25.48 14.63 11.18
CA TYR A 263 -26.68 14.04 10.61
C TYR A 263 -27.25 14.87 9.44
N ASN A 264 -27.36 16.20 9.64
CA ASN A 264 -27.91 17.10 8.62
C ASN A 264 -26.98 17.31 7.41
N ASN A 265 -25.68 17.04 7.53
CA ASN A 265 -24.70 17.24 6.46
C ASN A 265 -24.13 15.90 5.96
N GLN A 266 -24.85 14.79 6.12
CA GLN A 266 -24.41 13.46 5.69
C GLN A 266 -23.96 13.45 4.22
N GLU A 267 -24.78 13.95 3.30
CA GLU A 267 -24.50 13.91 1.86
C GLU A 267 -23.24 14.70 1.51
N LEU A 268 -23.07 15.88 2.14
CA LEU A 268 -21.89 16.74 2.00
C LEU A 268 -20.64 16.00 2.46
N LEU A 269 -20.67 15.41 3.66
CA LEU A 269 -19.51 14.76 4.28
C LEU A 269 -19.08 13.52 3.50
N VAL A 270 -20.02 12.66 3.13
CA VAL A 270 -19.74 11.45 2.34
C VAL A 270 -19.19 11.82 0.96
N THR A 271 -19.77 12.83 0.31
CA THR A 271 -19.30 13.27 -1.02
C THR A 271 -17.91 13.90 -0.95
N ALA A 272 -17.66 14.79 0.02
CA ALA A 272 -16.36 15.42 0.20
C ALA A 272 -15.27 14.38 0.54
N ALA A 273 -15.56 13.45 1.46
CA ALA A 273 -14.63 12.37 1.80
C ALA A 273 -14.34 11.46 0.59
N SER A 274 -15.38 11.11 -0.18
CA SER A 274 -15.22 10.34 -1.42
C SER A 274 -14.37 11.09 -2.45
N ALA A 275 -14.59 12.40 -2.61
CA ALA A 275 -13.84 13.24 -3.55
C ALA A 275 -12.35 13.33 -3.19
N VAL A 276 -12.01 13.42 -1.91
CA VAL A 276 -10.62 13.40 -1.43
C VAL A 276 -9.98 12.02 -1.69
N MET A 277 -10.68 10.94 -1.34
CA MET A 277 -10.19 9.57 -1.56
C MET A 277 -9.96 9.28 -3.05
N LEU A 278 -10.89 9.68 -3.91
CA LEU A 278 -10.79 9.52 -5.36
C LEU A 278 -9.66 10.36 -5.96
N TRP A 279 -9.47 11.59 -5.49
CA TRP A 279 -8.34 12.43 -5.90
C TRP A 279 -7.00 11.78 -5.57
N ILE A 280 -6.83 11.29 -4.33
CA ILE A 280 -5.62 10.59 -3.89
C ILE A 280 -5.39 9.35 -4.76
N MET A 281 -6.44 8.55 -4.95
CA MET A 281 -6.37 7.30 -5.69
C MET A 281 -6.00 7.51 -7.15
N ALA A 282 -6.68 8.41 -7.86
CA ALA A 282 -6.39 8.73 -9.25
C ALA A 282 -5.00 9.36 -9.43
N SER A 283 -4.52 10.14 -8.46
CA SER A 283 -3.24 10.83 -8.55
C SER A 283 -2.05 9.94 -8.21
N TYR A 284 -2.14 9.15 -7.14
CA TYR A 284 -0.97 8.46 -6.57
C TYR A 284 -1.00 6.94 -6.73
N TYR A 285 -2.10 6.35 -7.19
CA TYR A 285 -2.24 4.90 -7.21
C TYR A 285 -2.70 4.38 -8.59
N ARG A 286 -2.52 3.07 -8.81
CA ARG A 286 -3.03 2.30 -9.96
C ARG A 286 -3.46 0.91 -9.52
#